data_AF-A0A8E0S7E6-F1
#
_entry.id   AF-A0A8E0S7E6-F1
#
_cell.length_a   1.000
_cell.length_b   1.000
_cell.length_c   1.000
_cell.angle_alpha   90.00
_cell.angle_beta   90.00
_cell.angle_gamma   90.00
#
_symmetry.space_group_name_H-M   'P 1'
#
loop_
_entity.id
_entity.type
_entity.pdbx_description
1 polymer ?
#
loop_
_entity_poly.entity_id
_entity_poly.type
_entity_poly.pdbx_seq_one_letter_code
_entity_poly.pdbx_strand_id
1 'polypeptide(L)'
;MILVTFYYAKYLIILSVVAFAIFGIISMAYVGQCVYCSRFERKFGPFAVQMFGIKKEIHISLVYLIVIPSSVAFGLCWFALRQDPRIGYPLQCILATFIVQFVLSYDFILPSLKQLFILYLLVLPFEIADKIVFPMLNIAGGKSIIETLLSHSLGLEGSSLPGGFRISLAHFSGPENGNCSYLEYNGLLPFAHVLLPGLICALFMLHDCQQQIRFCRNFLASVVGYAIGQVTVHLVRAQSGRVHPALLYLVPCTLIPPLIVALLFGGFGEMRRLWTGQFLDEDHDLDQLREKRISQISVLHVTKEPSVGIY
;
A
#
# COMPACT_ATOMS: atom_id res chain seq x y z
N MET A 1 24.18 -26.26 -7.71
CA MET A 1 23.62 -24.99 -7.18
C MET A 1 22.77 -24.25 -8.20
N ILE A 2 23.29 -23.88 -9.38
CA ILE A 2 22.54 -23.08 -10.38
C ILE A 2 21.21 -23.73 -10.83
N LEU A 3 21.19 -25.03 -11.14
CA LEU A 3 19.96 -25.75 -11.54
C LEU A 3 18.91 -25.79 -10.40
N VAL A 4 19.37 -25.90 -9.16
CA VAL A 4 18.50 -25.86 -7.96
C VAL A 4 17.92 -24.46 -7.79
N THR A 5 18.73 -23.41 -7.99
CA THR A 5 18.26 -22.02 -7.99
C THR A 5 17.20 -21.77 -9.07
N PHE A 6 17.38 -22.30 -10.28
CA PHE A 6 16.38 -22.20 -11.35
C PHE A 6 15.09 -22.98 -11.05
N TYR A 7 15.20 -24.15 -10.39
CA TYR A 7 14.03 -24.91 -9.94
C TYR A 7 13.25 -24.14 -8.88
N TYR A 8 13.91 -23.65 -7.83
CA TYR A 8 13.27 -22.83 -6.79
C TYR A 8 12.71 -21.51 -7.33
N ALA A 9 13.34 -20.90 -8.33
CA ALA A 9 12.85 -19.67 -8.95
C ALA A 9 11.44 -19.85 -9.55
N LYS A 10 11.13 -20.99 -10.19
CA LYS A 10 9.79 -21.28 -10.71
C LYS A 10 8.74 -21.31 -9.58
N TYR A 11 9.05 -21.99 -8.47
CA TYR A 11 8.14 -22.05 -7.33
C TYR A 11 7.96 -20.69 -6.64
N LEU A 12 9.03 -19.88 -6.54
CA LEU A 12 8.95 -18.53 -5.99
C LEU A 12 8.08 -17.60 -6.84
N ILE A 13 8.13 -17.73 -8.17
CA ILE A 13 7.26 -16.95 -9.06
C ILE A 13 5.80 -17.38 -8.90
N ILE A 14 5.52 -18.68 -8.87
CA ILE A 14 4.14 -19.17 -8.65
C ILE A 14 3.63 -18.75 -7.27
N LEU A 15 4.45 -18.90 -6.24
CA LEU A 15 4.12 -18.51 -4.86
C LEU A 15 3.79 -17.03 -4.77
N SER A 16 4.61 -16.16 -5.36
CA SER A 16 4.38 -14.71 -5.34
C SER A 16 3.14 -14.29 -6.15
N VAL A 17 2.83 -14.96 -7.25
CA VAL A 17 1.58 -14.73 -8.01
C VAL A 17 0.36 -15.12 -7.18
N VAL A 18 0.38 -16.29 -6.54
CA VAL A 18 -0.71 -16.76 -5.69
C VAL A 18 -0.87 -15.87 -4.45
N ALA A 19 0.25 -15.52 -3.81
CA ALA A 19 0.24 -14.59 -2.68
C ALA A 19 -0.35 -13.23 -3.09
N PHE A 20 0.09 -12.68 -4.22
CA PHE A 20 -0.45 -11.41 -4.72
C PHE A 20 -1.97 -11.48 -4.98
N ALA A 21 -2.48 -12.57 -5.56
CA ALA A 21 -3.92 -12.77 -5.75
C ALA A 21 -4.67 -12.79 -4.42
N ILE A 22 -4.20 -13.59 -3.45
CA ILE A 22 -4.84 -13.75 -2.15
C ILE A 22 -4.83 -12.43 -1.38
N PHE A 23 -3.66 -11.80 -1.25
CA PHE A 23 -3.53 -10.50 -0.59
C PHE A 23 -4.37 -9.44 -1.27
N GLY A 24 -4.42 -9.43 -2.61
CA GLY A 24 -5.26 -8.51 -3.39
C GLY A 24 -6.75 -8.66 -3.11
N ILE A 25 -7.26 -9.90 -3.09
CA ILE A 25 -8.67 -10.19 -2.78
C ILE A 25 -9.02 -9.74 -1.35
N ILE A 26 -8.18 -10.09 -0.37
CA ILE A 26 -8.37 -9.71 1.04
C ILE A 26 -8.37 -8.19 1.17
N SER A 27 -7.39 -7.52 0.56
CA SER A 27 -7.23 -6.07 0.61
C SER A 27 -8.43 -5.35 0.00
N MET A 28 -8.89 -5.79 -1.17
CA MET A 28 -10.04 -5.22 -1.86
C MET A 28 -11.34 -5.43 -1.06
N ALA A 29 -11.52 -6.59 -0.44
CA ALA A 29 -12.66 -6.84 0.43
C ALA A 29 -12.66 -5.93 1.67
N TYR A 30 -11.51 -5.75 2.32
CA TYR A 30 -11.37 -4.89 3.50
C TYR A 30 -11.63 -3.42 3.16
N VAL A 31 -10.94 -2.88 2.15
CA VAL A 31 -11.13 -1.48 1.72
C VAL A 31 -12.57 -1.24 1.25
N GLY A 32 -13.15 -2.19 0.51
CA GLY A 32 -14.55 -2.13 0.09
C GLY A 32 -15.52 -2.06 1.26
N GLN A 33 -15.26 -2.81 2.34
CA GLN A 33 -16.06 -2.73 3.57
C GLN A 33 -15.93 -1.37 4.24
N CYS A 34 -14.72 -0.84 4.43
CA CYS A 34 -14.51 0.47 5.05
C CYS A 34 -15.19 1.61 4.26
N VAL A 35 -15.07 1.61 2.94
CA VAL A 35 -15.70 2.61 2.06
C VAL A 35 -17.24 2.48 2.12
N TYR A 36 -17.77 1.26 2.12
CA TYR A 36 -19.21 1.06 2.21
C TYR A 36 -19.77 1.48 3.58
N CYS A 37 -19.10 1.12 4.67
CA CYS A 37 -19.50 1.50 6.02
C CYS A 37 -19.49 3.01 6.25
N SER A 38 -18.50 3.73 5.70
CA SER A 38 -18.42 5.20 5.84
C SER A 38 -19.43 5.96 4.97
N ARG A 39 -19.82 5.41 3.81
CA ARG A 39 -20.73 6.08 2.86
C ARG A 39 -22.20 5.75 3.10
N PHE A 40 -22.49 4.52 3.53
CA PHE A 40 -23.84 3.99 3.67
C PHE A 40 -24.09 3.51 5.10
N GLU A 41 -24.30 4.45 6.04
CA GLU A 41 -24.97 4.20 7.33
C GLU A 41 -26.47 3.91 7.13
N ARG A 42 -26.85 3.03 6.20
CA ARG A 42 -28.22 2.52 6.17
C ARG A 42 -28.25 1.27 7.02
N LYS A 43 -28.80 1.41 8.23
CA LYS A 43 -29.28 0.31 9.07
C LYS A 43 -30.28 -0.53 8.26
N PHE A 44 -29.78 -1.46 7.45
CA PHE A 44 -30.62 -2.51 6.90
C PHE A 44 -30.83 -3.54 7.99
N GLY A 45 -32.11 -3.79 8.31
CA GLY A 45 -32.52 -4.76 9.30
C GLY A 45 -32.02 -6.18 8.97
N PRO A 46 -32.05 -7.09 9.96
CA PRO A 46 -31.50 -8.43 9.81
C PRO A 46 -32.21 -9.20 8.69
N PHE A 47 -31.42 -9.81 7.80
CA PHE A 47 -31.92 -10.71 6.77
C PHE A 47 -31.85 -12.15 7.28
N ALA A 48 -33.00 -12.78 7.52
CA ALA A 48 -33.06 -14.19 7.86
C ALA A 48 -32.97 -15.03 6.57
N VAL A 49 -31.87 -15.74 6.37
CA VAL A 49 -31.73 -16.70 5.27
C VAL A 49 -32.16 -18.07 5.79
N GLN A 50 -33.24 -18.62 5.21
CA GLN A 50 -33.79 -19.92 5.61
C GLN A 50 -33.25 -20.98 4.65
N MET A 51 -32.24 -21.74 5.09
CA MET A 51 -31.72 -22.92 4.38
C MET A 51 -31.86 -24.15 5.28
N PHE A 52 -32.52 -25.19 4.76
CA PHE A 52 -32.55 -26.55 5.34
C PHE A 52 -32.83 -26.64 6.85
N GLY A 53 -34.00 -26.15 7.30
CA GLY A 53 -34.57 -26.51 8.61
C GLY A 53 -33.82 -26.02 9.88
N ILE A 54 -32.68 -25.35 9.74
CA ILE A 54 -31.92 -24.81 10.86
C ILE A 54 -32.18 -23.31 10.94
N LYS A 55 -33.00 -22.88 11.92
CA LYS A 55 -33.15 -21.46 12.26
C LYS A 55 -31.92 -21.00 13.03
N LYS A 56 -30.93 -20.47 12.33
CA LYS A 56 -29.82 -19.73 12.92
C LYS A 56 -29.95 -18.27 12.49
N GLU A 57 -30.17 -17.37 13.45
CA GLU A 57 -30.11 -15.93 13.20
C GLU A 57 -28.64 -15.55 12.99
N ILE A 58 -28.21 -15.51 11.73
CA ILE A 58 -26.86 -15.08 11.39
C ILE A 58 -26.93 -13.60 11.01
N HIS A 59 -26.36 -12.73 11.85
CA HIS A 59 -26.19 -11.30 11.56
C HIS A 59 -25.11 -11.08 10.49
N ILE A 60 -25.36 -11.48 9.24
CA ILE A 60 -24.48 -11.15 8.12
C ILE A 60 -25.00 -9.86 7.49
N SER A 61 -24.23 -8.77 7.58
CA SER A 61 -24.54 -7.55 6.85
C SER A 61 -24.49 -7.83 5.34
N LEU A 62 -25.50 -7.39 4.60
CA LEU A 62 -25.65 -7.57 3.14
C LEU A 62 -24.39 -7.11 2.37
N VAL A 63 -23.63 -6.19 2.97
CA VAL A 63 -22.31 -5.72 2.52
C VAL A 63 -21.32 -6.87 2.30
N TYR A 64 -21.21 -7.81 3.25
CA TYR A 64 -20.31 -8.95 3.12
C TYR A 64 -20.73 -9.87 1.97
N LEU A 65 -22.04 -9.96 1.69
CA LEU A 65 -22.59 -10.79 0.62
C LEU A 65 -22.30 -10.23 -0.78
N ILE A 66 -22.07 -8.93 -0.93
CA ILE A 66 -21.77 -8.31 -2.23
C ILE A 66 -20.26 -8.08 -2.40
N VAL A 67 -19.61 -7.50 -1.38
CA VAL A 67 -18.22 -7.07 -1.48
C VAL A 67 -17.29 -8.26 -1.62
N ILE A 68 -17.45 -9.32 -0.81
CA ILE A 68 -16.57 -10.50 -0.84
C ILE A 68 -16.60 -11.19 -2.23
N PRO A 69 -17.75 -11.58 -2.79
CA PRO A 69 -17.75 -12.24 -4.10
C PRO A 69 -17.28 -11.32 -5.22
N SER A 70 -17.52 -10.00 -5.13
CA SER A 70 -16.99 -9.06 -6.11
C SER A 70 -15.45 -9.00 -6.10
N SER A 71 -14.83 -9.01 -4.91
CA SER A 71 -13.37 -9.05 -4.76
C SER A 71 -12.77 -10.36 -5.26
N VAL A 72 -13.42 -11.50 -4.96
CA VAL A 72 -12.99 -12.82 -5.45
C VAL A 72 -13.07 -12.87 -6.98
N ALA A 73 -14.19 -12.42 -7.57
CA ALA A 73 -14.36 -12.36 -9.02
C ALA A 73 -13.27 -11.50 -9.68
N PHE A 74 -12.93 -10.36 -9.09
CA PHE A 74 -11.87 -9.47 -9.58
C PHE A 74 -10.49 -10.13 -9.53
N GLY A 75 -10.15 -10.77 -8.41
CA GLY A 75 -8.87 -11.49 -8.25
C GLY A 75 -8.74 -12.68 -9.19
N LEU A 76 -9.82 -13.44 -9.42
CA LEU A 76 -9.86 -14.53 -10.40
C LEU A 76 -9.75 -14.01 -11.83
N CYS A 77 -10.43 -12.90 -12.16
CA CYS A 77 -10.33 -12.25 -13.46
C CYS A 77 -8.89 -11.82 -13.74
N TRP A 78 -8.20 -11.23 -12.75
CA TRP A 78 -6.78 -10.93 -12.87
C TRP A 78 -5.95 -12.19 -13.07
N PHE A 79 -6.17 -13.24 -12.27
CA PHE A 79 -5.38 -14.47 -12.36
C PHE A 79 -5.51 -15.13 -13.75
N ALA A 80 -6.71 -15.14 -14.33
CA ALA A 80 -6.99 -15.69 -15.66
C ALA A 80 -6.41 -14.82 -16.78
N LEU A 81 -6.58 -13.50 -16.70
CA LEU A 81 -6.15 -12.54 -17.74
C LEU A 81 -4.73 -12.01 -17.53
N ARG A 82 -3.96 -12.56 -16.56
CA ARG A 82 -2.63 -12.04 -16.20
C ARG A 82 -1.63 -12.06 -17.35
N GLN A 83 -1.82 -12.98 -18.29
CA GLN A 83 -0.94 -13.17 -19.45
C GLN A 83 -1.18 -12.12 -20.52
N ASP A 84 -2.36 -11.50 -20.54
CA ASP A 84 -2.69 -10.46 -21.51
C ASP A 84 -2.12 -9.11 -21.04
N PRO A 85 -1.13 -8.53 -21.73
CA PRO A 85 -0.53 -7.25 -21.31
C PRO A 85 -1.54 -6.09 -21.34
N ARG A 86 -2.60 -6.20 -22.15
CA ARG A 86 -3.63 -5.17 -22.31
C ARG A 86 -4.55 -5.04 -21.09
N ILE A 87 -4.90 -6.16 -20.46
CA ILE A 87 -5.92 -6.23 -19.39
C ILE A 87 -5.30 -6.67 -18.07
N GLY A 88 -4.35 -7.61 -18.11
CA GLY A 88 -3.65 -8.12 -16.93
C GLY A 88 -2.87 -7.03 -16.18
N TYR A 89 -2.15 -6.15 -16.90
CA TYR A 89 -1.38 -5.07 -16.28
C TYR A 89 -2.25 -4.02 -15.57
N PRO A 90 -3.31 -3.46 -16.18
CA PRO A 90 -4.19 -2.54 -15.46
C PRO A 90 -4.89 -3.21 -14.27
N LEU A 91 -5.36 -4.47 -14.39
CA LEU A 91 -5.92 -5.19 -13.24
C LEU A 91 -4.89 -5.39 -12.11
N GLN A 92 -3.65 -5.70 -12.46
CA GLN A 92 -2.56 -5.82 -11.48
C GLN A 92 -2.32 -4.50 -10.75
N CYS A 93 -2.35 -3.37 -11.47
CA CYS A 93 -2.18 -2.06 -10.88
C CYS A 93 -3.32 -1.73 -9.90
N ILE A 94 -4.57 -2.04 -10.27
CA ILE A 94 -5.75 -1.85 -9.40
C ILE A 94 -5.63 -2.70 -8.13
N LEU A 95 -5.33 -3.99 -8.25
CA LEU A 95 -5.11 -4.88 -7.09
C LEU A 95 -3.96 -4.38 -6.22
N ALA A 96 -2.86 -3.94 -6.82
CA ALA A 96 -1.72 -3.42 -6.09
C ALA A 96 -2.06 -2.13 -5.34
N THR A 97 -2.86 -1.24 -5.92
CA THR A 97 -3.34 -0.04 -5.21
C THR A 97 -4.19 -0.43 -4.00
N PHE A 98 -5.08 -1.41 -4.12
CA PHE A 98 -5.83 -1.92 -2.96
C PHE A 98 -4.92 -2.56 -1.91
N ILE A 99 -3.90 -3.32 -2.31
CA ILE A 99 -2.91 -3.89 -1.39
C ILE A 99 -2.15 -2.79 -0.66
N VAL A 100 -1.65 -1.78 -1.38
CA VAL A 100 -0.95 -0.64 -0.77
C VAL A 100 -1.89 0.09 0.19
N GLN A 101 -3.13 0.36 -0.23
CA GLN A 101 -4.12 1.00 0.63
C GLN A 101 -4.42 0.15 1.88
N PHE A 102 -4.55 -1.17 1.74
CA PHE A 102 -4.73 -2.09 2.86
C PHE A 102 -3.53 -2.06 3.80
N VAL A 103 -2.30 -2.13 3.29
CA VAL A 103 -1.08 -2.03 4.12
C VAL A 103 -1.01 -0.68 4.84
N LEU A 104 -1.45 0.41 4.20
CA LEU A 104 -1.52 1.73 4.81
C LEU A 104 -2.67 1.89 5.83
N SER A 105 -3.76 1.12 5.69
CA SER A 105 -4.97 1.24 6.52
C SER A 105 -5.03 0.22 7.65
N TYR A 106 -4.39 -0.94 7.48
CA TYR A 106 -4.31 -1.98 8.50
C TYR A 106 -3.47 -1.49 9.67
N ASP A 107 -3.70 -2.01 10.88
CA ASP A 107 -3.05 -1.64 12.15
C ASP A 107 -1.53 -1.93 12.20
N PHE A 108 -0.79 -1.65 11.13
CA PHE A 108 0.61 -1.35 11.28
C PHE A 108 0.70 -0.12 12.17
N ILE A 109 1.26 -0.31 13.36
CA ILE A 109 1.73 0.75 14.25
C ILE A 109 2.40 1.79 13.35
N LEU A 110 1.72 2.92 13.11
CA LEU A 110 2.15 3.91 12.14
C LEU A 110 3.58 4.29 12.52
N PRO A 111 4.58 3.99 11.68
CA PRO A 111 5.96 4.14 12.11
C PRO A 111 6.25 5.63 12.30
N SER A 112 6.90 5.97 13.41
CA SER A 112 7.42 7.32 13.61
C SER A 112 8.26 7.78 12.42
N LEU A 113 8.36 9.10 12.20
CA LEU A 113 9.19 9.66 11.12
C LEU A 113 10.64 9.14 11.18
N LYS A 114 11.17 8.91 12.39
CA LYS A 114 12.47 8.28 12.62
C LYS A 114 12.54 6.86 12.06
N GLN A 115 11.53 6.03 12.31
CA GLN A 115 11.47 4.65 11.77
C GLN A 115 11.33 4.65 10.25
N LEU A 116 10.55 5.57 9.68
CA LEU A 116 10.46 5.76 8.23
C LEU A 116 11.81 6.15 7.61
N PHE A 117 12.55 7.04 8.27
CA PHE A 117 13.87 7.44 7.81
C PHE A 117 14.89 6.29 7.93
N ILE A 118 14.83 5.49 9.01
CA ILE A 118 15.66 4.28 9.16
C ILE A 118 15.33 3.27 8.05
N LEU A 119 14.04 3.03 7.79
CA LEU A 119 13.60 2.15 6.71
C LEU A 119 14.09 2.64 5.34
N TYR A 120 14.01 3.94 5.08
CA TYR A 120 14.57 4.57 3.88
C TYR A 120 16.08 4.31 3.76
N LEU A 121 16.85 4.57 4.82
CA LEU A 121 18.30 4.34 4.84
C LEU A 121 18.66 2.85 4.70
N LEU A 122 17.80 1.94 5.16
CA LEU A 122 17.99 0.51 5.00
C LEU A 122 17.73 0.07 3.55
N VAL A 123 16.68 0.58 2.91
CA VAL A 123 16.26 0.16 1.56
C VAL A 123 17.08 0.82 0.45
N LEU A 124 17.52 2.07 0.63
CA LEU A 124 18.22 2.84 -0.38
C LEU A 124 19.51 2.16 -0.91
N PRO A 125 20.40 1.59 -0.06
CA PRO A 125 21.58 0.88 -0.54
C PRO A 125 21.24 -0.33 -1.41
N PHE A 126 20.18 -1.09 -1.08
CA PHE A 126 19.73 -2.21 -1.91
C PHE A 126 19.23 -1.73 -3.26
N GLU A 127 18.53 -0.59 -3.30
CA GLU A 127 18.10 -0.01 -4.57
C GLU A 127 19.30 0.45 -5.41
N ILE A 128 20.24 1.17 -4.82
CA ILE A 128 21.45 1.63 -5.50
C ILE A 128 22.26 0.44 -6.03
N ALA A 129 22.44 -0.62 -5.22
CA ALA A 129 23.13 -1.82 -5.64
C ALA A 129 22.45 -2.47 -6.85
N ASP A 130 21.11 -2.56 -6.84
CA ASP A 130 20.37 -3.18 -7.93
C ASP A 130 20.42 -2.41 -9.25
N LYS A 131 20.36 -1.07 -9.18
CA LYS A 131 20.25 -0.22 -10.38
C LYS A 131 21.60 0.25 -10.92
N ILE A 132 22.64 0.27 -10.08
CA ILE A 132 23.97 0.78 -10.45
C ILE A 132 25.01 -0.35 -10.41
N VAL A 133 25.12 -1.07 -9.30
CA VAL A 133 26.22 -2.04 -9.10
C VAL A 133 26.03 -3.29 -9.98
N PHE A 134 24.84 -3.89 -10.01
CA PHE A 134 24.63 -5.11 -10.81
C PHE A 134 24.76 -4.91 -12.33
N PRO A 135 24.25 -3.82 -12.93
CA PRO A 135 24.51 -3.51 -14.33
C PRO A 135 26.00 -3.30 -14.64
N MET A 136 26.74 -2.63 -13.73
CA MET A 136 28.18 -2.40 -13.90
C MET A 136 29.01 -3.68 -13.83
N LEU A 137 28.61 -4.61 -12.95
CA LEU A 137 29.25 -5.93 -12.83
C LEU A 137 28.82 -6.92 -13.93
N ASN A 138 27.89 -6.52 -14.81
CA ASN A 138 27.37 -7.31 -15.92
C ASN A 138 26.84 -8.71 -15.53
N ILE A 139 26.35 -8.86 -14.29
CA ILE A 139 25.92 -10.17 -13.73
C ILE A 139 24.62 -10.67 -14.39
N ALA A 140 23.75 -9.75 -14.84
CA ALA A 140 22.47 -10.04 -15.49
C ALA A 140 22.41 -9.49 -16.94
N GLY A 141 23.52 -9.58 -17.67
CA GLY A 141 23.59 -9.07 -19.05
C GLY A 141 23.43 -7.55 -19.16
N GLY A 142 23.95 -6.82 -18.18
CA GLY A 142 23.96 -5.35 -18.15
C GLY A 142 22.65 -4.69 -17.70
N LYS A 143 21.66 -5.48 -17.25
CA LYS A 143 20.37 -5.00 -16.71
C LYS A 143 20.28 -5.18 -15.20
N SER A 144 19.36 -4.46 -14.55
CA SER A 144 19.09 -4.66 -13.12
C SER A 144 18.41 -6.01 -12.86
N ILE A 145 18.59 -6.58 -11.66
CA ILE A 145 18.01 -7.90 -11.34
C ILE A 145 16.49 -7.79 -11.32
N ILE A 146 15.96 -6.72 -10.72
CA ILE A 146 14.52 -6.48 -10.64
C ILE A 146 13.92 -6.30 -12.04
N GLU A 147 14.57 -5.55 -12.93
CA GLU A 147 14.10 -5.41 -14.32
C GLU A 147 14.15 -6.75 -15.06
N THR A 148 15.17 -7.56 -14.82
CA THR A 148 15.32 -8.88 -15.44
C THR A 148 14.25 -9.87 -14.97
N LEU A 149 13.93 -9.85 -13.66
CA LEU A 149 12.88 -10.66 -13.04
C LEU A 149 11.47 -10.26 -13.52
N LEU A 150 11.26 -8.96 -13.73
CA LEU A 150 9.98 -8.47 -14.16
C LEU A 150 9.79 -8.53 -15.69
N SER A 151 10.84 -8.36 -16.49
CA SER A 151 10.78 -8.30 -17.97
C SER A 151 10.90 -9.66 -18.65
N HIS A 152 10.70 -10.78 -17.93
CA HIS A 152 10.63 -12.13 -18.51
C HIS A 152 11.96 -12.65 -19.10
N SER A 153 13.10 -12.04 -18.75
CA SER A 153 14.38 -12.27 -19.45
C SER A 153 15.24 -13.42 -18.88
N LEU A 154 14.77 -14.16 -17.88
CA LEU A 154 15.54 -15.27 -17.29
C LEU A 154 15.43 -16.60 -18.04
N GLY A 155 14.93 -16.63 -19.28
CA GLY A 155 14.79 -17.87 -20.06
C GLY A 155 13.86 -18.91 -19.42
N LEU A 156 13.08 -18.49 -18.42
CA LEU A 156 12.05 -19.28 -17.77
C LEU A 156 10.74 -19.00 -18.48
N GLU A 157 10.28 -19.95 -19.28
CA GLU A 157 9.03 -19.87 -20.03
C GLU A 157 7.87 -19.31 -19.19
N GLY A 158 7.30 -18.19 -19.62
CA GLY A 158 5.87 -17.91 -19.48
C GLY A 158 5.40 -17.19 -18.20
N SER A 159 6.26 -16.76 -17.28
CA SER A 159 5.78 -16.04 -16.08
C SER A 159 6.62 -14.84 -15.63
N SER A 160 6.07 -13.65 -15.81
CA SER A 160 6.57 -12.41 -15.21
C SER A 160 6.12 -12.29 -13.75
N LEU A 161 7.01 -11.81 -12.88
CA LEU A 161 6.70 -11.55 -11.48
C LEU A 161 5.71 -10.35 -11.33
N PRO A 162 4.61 -10.48 -10.58
CA PRO A 162 3.70 -9.37 -10.31
C PRO A 162 4.28 -8.51 -9.17
N GLY A 163 5.23 -7.65 -9.50
CA GLY A 163 5.97 -6.86 -8.50
C GLY A 163 6.14 -5.38 -8.82
N GLY A 164 5.67 -4.91 -9.99
CA GLY A 164 5.80 -3.52 -10.38
C GLY A 164 4.63 -3.01 -11.20
N PHE A 165 4.39 -1.70 -11.08
CA PHE A 165 3.52 -0.95 -11.96
C PHE A 165 4.12 -0.96 -13.37
N ARG A 166 3.30 -1.29 -14.36
CA ARG A 166 3.63 -1.21 -15.78
C ARG A 166 2.77 -0.14 -16.41
N ILE A 167 3.41 0.75 -17.16
CA ILE A 167 2.72 1.81 -17.88
C ILE A 167 2.90 1.53 -19.37
N SER A 168 1.85 1.07 -20.04
CA SER A 168 1.82 1.05 -21.50
C SER A 168 1.33 2.41 -22.00
N LEU A 169 2.25 3.24 -22.49
CA LEU A 169 1.87 4.45 -23.23
C LEU A 169 1.58 4.07 -24.68
N ALA A 170 0.37 4.38 -25.15
CA ALA A 170 0.09 4.33 -26.58
C ALA A 170 0.80 5.52 -27.25
N HIS A 171 1.78 5.24 -28.11
CA HIS A 171 2.38 6.26 -28.96
C HIS A 171 1.62 6.30 -30.28
N PHE A 172 1.04 7.46 -30.60
CA PHE A 172 0.56 7.72 -31.95
C PHE A 172 1.78 7.97 -32.83
N SER A 173 2.22 6.95 -33.57
CA SER A 173 3.11 7.17 -34.70
C SER A 173 2.35 8.06 -35.70
N GLY A 174 3.01 9.10 -36.21
CA GLY A 174 2.41 10.20 -36.96
C GLY A 174 1.56 9.78 -38.18
N PRO A 175 0.98 10.77 -38.89
CA PRO A 175 -0.14 10.59 -39.83
C PRO A 175 0.17 9.76 -41.09
N GLU A 176 1.37 9.21 -41.19
CA GLU A 176 1.93 8.63 -42.41
C GLU A 176 1.68 7.12 -42.50
N ASN A 177 1.36 6.47 -41.38
CA ASN A 177 0.81 5.13 -41.32
C ASN A 177 -0.08 5.05 -40.07
N GLY A 178 -1.40 5.05 -40.24
CA GLY A 178 -2.42 5.05 -39.17
C GLY A 178 -2.46 3.81 -38.27
N ASN A 179 -1.32 3.14 -38.06
CA ASN A 179 -1.16 2.08 -37.09
C ASN A 179 -0.79 2.67 -35.74
N CYS A 180 -1.68 2.50 -34.76
CA CYS A 180 -1.36 2.64 -33.34
C CYS A 180 -0.36 1.54 -32.96
N SER A 181 0.93 1.82 -33.07
CA SER A 181 1.98 0.96 -32.54
C SER A 181 2.16 1.29 -31.06
N TYR A 182 1.74 0.38 -30.18
CA TYR A 182 2.03 0.45 -28.76
C TYR A 182 3.53 0.28 -28.57
N LEU A 183 4.24 1.35 -28.24
CA LEU A 183 5.62 1.25 -27.80
C LEU A 183 5.56 0.88 -26.32
N GLU A 184 5.93 -0.36 -26.01
CA GLU A 184 5.94 -0.91 -24.66
C GLU A 184 7.02 -0.17 -23.85
N TYR A 185 6.66 0.99 -23.29
CA TYR A 185 7.52 1.69 -22.35
C TYR A 185 7.55 0.84 -21.09
N ASN A 186 8.55 -0.04 -20.98
CA ASN A 186 8.80 -0.86 -19.79
C ASN A 186 9.34 0.00 -18.62
N GLY A 187 8.58 1.02 -18.26
CA GLY A 187 8.74 1.79 -17.04
C GLY A 187 8.25 0.97 -15.85
N LEU A 188 8.93 -0.13 -15.55
CA LEU A 188 8.60 -0.92 -14.38
C LEU A 188 9.01 -0.17 -13.12
N LEU A 189 8.04 0.08 -12.26
CA LEU A 189 8.26 0.68 -10.95
C LEU A 189 7.81 -0.31 -9.88
N PRO A 190 8.73 -0.86 -9.05
CA PRO A 190 8.36 -1.79 -8.00
C PRO A 190 7.31 -1.22 -7.05
N PHE A 191 6.37 -2.04 -6.58
CA PHE A 191 5.32 -1.61 -5.64
C PHE A 191 5.88 -0.99 -4.36
N ALA A 192 7.04 -1.49 -3.91
CA ALA A 192 7.75 -0.98 -2.75
C ALA A 192 8.10 0.52 -2.87
N HIS A 193 8.29 1.04 -4.10
CA HIS A 193 8.64 2.44 -4.32
C HIS A 193 7.44 3.38 -4.13
N VAL A 194 6.21 2.86 -4.22
CA VAL A 194 4.98 3.62 -3.93
C VAL A 194 4.60 3.49 -2.45
N LEU A 195 4.92 2.35 -1.82
CA LEU A 195 4.59 2.08 -0.43
C LEU A 195 5.29 3.06 0.53
N LEU A 196 6.60 3.27 0.39
CA LEU A 196 7.36 4.10 1.32
C LEU A 196 6.92 5.59 1.30
N PRO A 197 6.77 6.25 0.13
CA PRO A 197 6.18 7.59 0.05
C PRO A 197 4.73 7.65 0.52
N GLY A 198 3.94 6.60 0.25
CA GLY A 198 2.56 6.49 0.72
C GLY A 198 2.47 6.47 2.25
N LEU A 199 3.39 5.76 2.91
CA LEU A 199 3.46 5.68 4.36
C LEU A 199 3.89 7.01 4.99
N ILE A 200 4.79 7.75 4.33
CA ILE A 200 5.15 9.12 4.70
C ILE A 200 3.92 10.05 4.59
N CYS A 201 3.16 9.97 3.49
CA CYS A 201 1.94 10.77 3.32
C CYS A 201 0.88 10.42 4.38
N ALA A 202 0.68 9.13 4.66
CA ALA A 202 -0.26 8.66 5.69
C ALA A 202 0.12 9.18 7.09
N LEU A 203 1.41 9.21 7.43
CA LEU A 203 1.88 9.79 8.69
C LEU A 203 1.57 11.29 8.80
N PHE A 204 1.80 12.06 7.73
CA PHE A 204 1.44 13.48 7.73
C PHE A 204 -0.08 13.70 7.79
N MET A 205 -0.87 12.84 7.15
CA MET A 205 -2.33 12.86 7.24
C MET A 205 -2.79 12.61 8.68
N LEU A 206 -2.25 11.59 9.34
CA LEU A 206 -2.59 11.28 10.74
C LEU A 206 -2.25 12.47 11.65
N HIS A 207 -1.04 13.01 11.51
CA HIS A 207 -0.60 14.16 12.29
C HIS A 207 -1.52 15.37 12.09
N ASP A 208 -1.86 15.70 10.84
CA ASP A 208 -2.75 16.83 10.54
C ASP A 208 -4.16 16.62 11.09
N CYS A 209 -4.67 15.39 11.07
CA CYS A 209 -5.95 15.04 11.68
C CYS A 209 -5.93 15.15 13.21
N GLN A 210 -4.89 14.65 13.87
CA GLN A 210 -4.76 14.70 15.33
C GLN A 210 -4.58 16.13 15.84
N GLN A 211 -3.77 16.93 15.14
CA GLN A 211 -3.53 18.33 15.49
C GLN A 211 -4.62 19.29 14.96
N GLN A 212 -5.66 18.76 14.29
CA GLN A 212 -6.76 19.53 13.68
C GLN A 212 -6.25 20.69 12.79
N ILE A 213 -5.17 20.44 12.05
CA ILE A 213 -4.53 21.44 11.20
C ILE A 213 -5.47 21.74 10.02
N ARG A 214 -5.83 23.02 9.86
CA ARG A 214 -6.71 23.46 8.76
C ARG A 214 -6.15 23.03 7.40
N PHE A 215 -7.03 22.46 6.57
CA PHE A 215 -6.75 22.02 5.20
C PHE A 215 -5.71 20.89 5.05
N CYS A 216 -5.33 20.19 6.13
CA CYS A 216 -4.31 19.13 6.10
C CYS A 216 -3.06 19.57 5.31
N ARG A 217 -2.52 20.73 5.67
CA ARG A 217 -1.48 21.41 4.90
C ARG A 217 -0.20 20.58 4.76
N ASN A 218 0.23 19.87 5.80
CA ASN A 218 1.44 19.05 5.74
C ASN A 218 1.20 17.82 4.86
N PHE A 219 0.03 17.19 4.97
CA PHE A 219 -0.37 16.13 4.06
C PHE A 219 -0.37 16.60 2.59
N LEU A 220 -1.00 17.74 2.31
CA LEU A 220 -1.04 18.29 0.95
C LEU A 220 0.36 18.60 0.41
N ALA A 221 1.24 19.17 1.23
CA ALA A 221 2.63 19.42 0.86
C ALA A 221 3.38 18.11 0.54
N SER A 222 3.15 17.05 1.31
CA SER A 222 3.75 15.74 1.05
C SER A 222 3.23 15.12 -0.26
N VAL A 223 1.93 15.23 -0.53
CA VAL A 223 1.31 14.72 -1.77
C VAL A 223 1.81 15.47 -3.00
N VAL A 224 1.93 16.80 -2.93
CA VAL A 224 2.52 17.61 -4.01
C VAL A 224 3.99 17.23 -4.23
N GLY A 225 4.75 17.07 -3.15
CA GLY A 225 6.13 16.60 -3.19
C GLY A 225 6.26 15.22 -3.84
N TYR A 226 5.35 14.29 -3.52
CA TYR A 226 5.26 12.98 -4.14
C TYR A 226 5.02 13.06 -5.65
N ALA A 227 4.06 13.87 -6.08
CA ALA A 227 3.76 14.05 -7.50
C ALA A 227 4.98 14.61 -8.27
N ILE A 228 5.65 15.63 -7.71
CA ILE A 228 6.87 16.21 -8.30
C ILE A 228 8.01 15.19 -8.35
N GLY A 229 8.19 14.41 -7.28
CA GLY A 229 9.20 13.36 -7.21
C GLY A 229 8.97 12.28 -8.26
N GLN A 230 7.73 11.85 -8.48
CA GLN A 230 7.39 10.88 -9.53
C GLN A 230 7.74 11.42 -10.92
N VAL A 231 7.32 12.66 -11.23
CA VAL A 231 7.66 13.30 -12.51
C VAL A 231 9.17 13.37 -12.70
N THR A 232 9.91 13.75 -11.66
CA THR A 232 11.37 13.84 -11.69
C THR A 232 12.02 12.48 -11.99
N VAL A 233 11.60 11.41 -11.30
CA VAL A 233 12.10 10.05 -11.55
C VAL A 233 11.84 9.61 -12.99
N HIS A 234 10.65 9.91 -13.52
CA HIS A 234 10.30 9.59 -14.90
C HIS A 234 11.16 10.37 -15.90
N LEU A 235 11.37 11.68 -15.68
CA LEU A 235 12.21 12.51 -16.55
C LEU A 235 13.67 12.05 -16.56
N VAL A 236 14.24 11.80 -15.37
CA VAL A 236 15.63 11.35 -15.23
C VAL A 236 15.83 10.00 -15.93
N ARG A 237 14.86 9.08 -15.77
CA ARG A 237 14.86 7.78 -16.46
C ARG A 237 14.76 7.93 -17.97
N ALA A 238 13.91 8.83 -18.45
CA ALA A 238 13.73 9.09 -19.89
C ALA A 238 15.01 9.66 -20.52
N GLN A 239 15.71 10.56 -19.83
CA GLN A 239 16.94 11.19 -20.34
C GLN A 239 18.14 10.24 -20.33
N SER A 240 18.31 9.45 -19.28
CA SER A 240 19.52 8.65 -19.08
C SER A 240 19.47 7.31 -19.82
N GLY A 241 18.30 6.90 -20.31
CA GLY A 241 18.09 5.59 -20.96
C GLY A 241 18.41 4.38 -20.06
N ARG A 242 18.63 4.62 -18.75
CA ARG A 242 18.98 3.63 -17.74
C ARG A 242 18.00 3.73 -16.57
N VAL A 243 17.79 2.61 -15.88
CA VAL A 243 16.95 2.57 -14.69
C VAL A 243 17.73 3.19 -13.52
N HIS A 244 17.27 4.36 -13.04
CA HIS A 244 17.85 5.04 -11.89
C HIS A 244 17.16 4.62 -10.58
N PRO A 245 17.87 4.68 -9.44
CA PRO A 245 17.25 4.49 -8.13
C PRO A 245 16.21 5.58 -7.89
N ALA A 246 14.94 5.17 -7.84
CA ALA A 246 13.80 6.06 -7.72
C ALA A 246 13.66 6.62 -6.31
N LEU A 247 13.91 5.82 -5.25
CA LEU A 247 13.75 6.31 -3.88
C LEU A 247 14.72 7.46 -3.56
N LEU A 248 15.88 7.50 -4.23
CA LEU A 248 16.88 8.56 -4.07
C LEU A 248 16.30 9.96 -4.33
N TYR A 249 15.38 10.08 -5.29
CA TYR A 249 14.73 11.35 -5.62
C TYR A 249 13.35 11.46 -4.97
N LEU A 250 12.62 10.36 -4.94
CA LEU A 250 11.22 10.34 -4.54
C LEU A 250 11.03 10.65 -3.05
N VAL A 251 11.79 10.00 -2.17
CA VAL A 251 11.67 10.16 -0.72
C VAL A 251 12.06 11.56 -0.22
N PRO A 252 13.19 12.18 -0.65
CA PRO A 252 13.47 13.54 -0.24
C PRO A 252 12.42 14.53 -0.77
N CYS A 253 11.92 14.33 -2.00
CA CYS A 253 10.84 15.15 -2.54
C CYS A 253 9.53 15.02 -1.75
N THR A 254 9.23 13.88 -1.13
CA THR A 254 8.01 13.69 -0.32
C THR A 254 8.15 14.16 1.12
N LEU A 255 9.38 14.14 1.65
CA LEU A 255 9.68 14.43 3.05
C LEU A 255 10.03 15.90 3.30
N ILE A 256 10.80 16.53 2.41
CA ILE A 256 11.32 17.89 2.61
C ILE A 256 10.21 18.95 2.59
N PRO A 257 9.28 18.97 1.61
CA PRO A 257 8.23 20.00 1.58
C PRO A 257 7.37 20.07 2.84
N PRO A 258 6.81 18.97 3.38
CA PRO A 258 6.03 19.03 4.60
C PRO A 258 6.88 19.41 5.83
N LEU A 259 8.16 19.05 5.88
CA LEU A 259 9.05 19.49 6.95
C LEU A 259 9.33 21.00 6.92
N ILE A 260 9.52 21.57 5.73
CA ILE A 260 9.66 23.03 5.56
C ILE A 260 8.37 23.73 6.00
N VAL A 261 7.22 23.21 5.58
CA VAL A 261 5.92 23.75 5.98
C VAL A 261 5.73 23.66 7.50
N ALA A 262 6.01 22.52 8.12
CA ALA A 262 5.93 22.36 9.57
C ALA A 262 6.88 23.31 10.31
N LEU A 263 8.10 23.52 9.79
CA LEU A 263 9.06 24.44 10.38
C LEU A 263 8.63 25.91 10.27
N LEU A 264 8.08 26.31 9.12
CA LEU A 264 7.65 27.70 8.88
C LEU A 264 6.42 28.10 9.68
N PHE A 265 5.47 27.18 9.89
CA PHE A 265 4.19 27.48 10.56
C PHE A 265 4.14 27.04 12.02
N GLY A 266 4.82 25.95 12.40
CA GLY A 266 4.81 25.39 13.76
C GLY A 266 6.14 25.46 14.51
N GLY A 267 7.21 25.90 13.84
CA GLY A 267 8.55 26.02 14.41
C GLY A 267 9.19 24.67 14.77
N PHE A 268 10.26 24.72 15.57
CA PHE A 268 11.03 23.53 15.97
C PHE A 268 10.23 22.55 16.86
N GLY A 269 9.16 23.01 17.51
CA GLY A 269 8.31 22.18 18.36
C GLY A 269 7.49 21.15 17.59
N GLU A 270 6.82 21.58 16.51
CA GLU A 270 6.05 20.68 15.63
C GLU A 270 6.97 19.67 14.93
N MET A 271 8.12 20.12 14.44
CA MET A 271 9.12 19.24 13.83
C MET A 271 9.64 18.17 14.80
N ARG A 272 9.89 18.51 16.07
CA ARG A 272 10.37 17.54 17.07
C ARG A 272 9.29 16.50 17.41
N ARG A 273 8.02 16.91 17.45
CA ARG A 273 6.89 15.99 17.65
C ARG A 273 6.76 15.02 16.46
N LEU A 274 6.81 15.53 15.23
CA LEU A 274 6.88 14.73 13.99
C LEU A 274 8.02 13.72 14.03
N TRP A 275 9.22 14.17 14.42
CA TRP A 275 10.42 13.31 14.49
C TRP A 275 10.30 12.18 15.51
N THR A 276 9.76 12.48 16.70
CA THR A 276 9.73 11.55 17.83
C THR A 276 8.49 10.65 17.79
N GLY A 277 7.43 11.03 17.06
CA GLY A 277 6.19 10.27 16.98
C GLY A 277 5.33 10.35 18.24
N GLN A 278 5.50 11.39 19.07
CA GLN A 278 4.83 11.51 20.38
C GLN A 278 3.30 11.49 20.33
N PHE A 279 2.70 11.76 19.18
CA PHE A 279 1.25 11.71 18.96
C PHE A 279 0.70 10.30 18.71
N LEU A 280 1.56 9.29 18.52
CA LEU A 280 1.17 7.89 18.39
C LEU A 280 1.00 7.21 19.76
N ASP A 281 1.62 7.75 20.82
CA ASP A 281 1.50 7.23 22.19
C ASP A 281 0.19 7.67 22.88
N GLU A 282 -0.43 8.79 22.45
CA GLU A 282 -1.68 9.27 23.06
C GLU A 282 -2.86 8.31 22.84
N ASP A 283 -2.88 7.52 21.76
CA ASP A 283 -3.89 6.47 21.55
C ASP A 283 -3.71 5.30 22.53
N HIS A 284 -2.47 4.99 22.93
CA HIS A 284 -2.21 3.99 23.97
C HIS A 284 -2.67 4.48 25.35
N ASP A 285 -2.53 5.78 25.63
CA ASP A 285 -3.05 6.40 26.84
C ASP A 285 -4.58 6.45 26.87
N LEU A 286 -5.26 6.62 25.73
CA LEU A 286 -6.72 6.57 25.65
C LEU A 286 -7.28 5.17 25.94
N ASP A 287 -6.63 4.11 25.48
CA ASP A 287 -6.99 2.74 25.81
C ASP A 287 -6.76 2.44 27.31
N GLN A 288 -5.64 2.89 27.88
CA GLN A 288 -5.39 2.78 29.33
C GLN A 288 -6.40 3.60 30.16
N LEU A 289 -6.82 4.78 29.69
CA LEU A 289 -7.86 5.59 30.34
C LEU A 289 -9.25 4.95 30.21
N ARG A 290 -9.53 4.26 29.10
CA ARG A 290 -10.75 3.49 28.90
C ARG A 290 -10.79 2.27 29.82
N GLU A 291 -9.69 1.56 29.95
CA GLU A 291 -9.53 0.42 30.86
C GLU A 291 -9.62 0.85 32.34
N LYS A 292 -9.01 1.98 32.70
CA LYS A 292 -9.16 2.61 34.03
C LYS A 292 -10.59 3.04 34.33
N ARG A 293 -11.32 3.60 33.36
CA ARG A 293 -12.75 3.92 33.54
C ARG A 293 -13.62 2.67 33.69
N ILE A 294 -13.36 1.62 32.91
CA ILE A 294 -14.12 0.35 32.99
C ILE A 294 -13.87 -0.35 34.33
N SER A 295 -12.62 -0.34 34.83
CA SER A 295 -12.29 -0.88 36.15
C SER A 295 -12.87 -0.07 37.32
N GLN A 296 -12.94 1.27 37.20
CA GLN A 296 -13.66 2.08 38.20
C GLN A 296 -15.18 1.83 38.21
N ILE A 297 -15.79 1.62 37.05
CA ILE A 297 -17.22 1.31 36.93
C ILE A 297 -17.55 -0.07 37.50
N SER A 298 -16.70 -1.07 37.29
CA SER A 298 -16.90 -2.41 37.87
C SER A 298 -16.76 -2.44 39.40
N VAL A 299 -15.84 -1.65 39.97
CA VAL A 299 -15.71 -1.50 41.44
C VAL A 299 -16.91 -0.77 42.06
N LEU A 300 -17.50 0.20 41.36
CA LEU A 300 -18.73 0.88 41.77
C LEU A 300 -19.97 -0.02 41.70
N HIS A 301 -19.96 -1.06 40.85
CA HIS A 301 -21.07 -1.99 40.76
C HIS A 301 -21.04 -3.06 41.85
N VAL A 302 -19.84 -3.47 42.30
CA VAL A 302 -19.64 -4.45 43.38
C VAL A 302 -19.99 -3.88 44.77
N THR A 303 -19.89 -2.57 44.97
CA THR A 303 -20.21 -1.91 46.26
C THR A 303 -21.69 -1.60 46.45
N LYS A 304 -22.55 -1.93 45.46
CA LYS A 304 -23.96 -1.55 45.42
C LYS A 304 -24.93 -2.74 45.43
N GLU A 305 -24.53 -3.89 45.97
CA GLU A 305 -25.50 -4.91 46.40
C GLU A 305 -26.03 -4.56 47.80
N PRO A 306 -27.32 -4.23 47.96
CA PRO A 306 -27.92 -4.16 49.28
C PRO A 306 -28.12 -5.59 49.80
N SER A 307 -27.56 -5.86 50.97
CA SER A 307 -27.90 -7.01 51.80
C SER A 307 -29.40 -7.04 52.07
N VAL A 308 -30.14 -7.84 51.30
CA VAL A 308 -31.55 -8.14 51.59
C VAL A 308 -31.57 -9.11 52.76
N GLY A 309 -31.79 -8.55 53.95
CA GLY A 309 -32.01 -9.30 55.18
C GLY A 309 -33.26 -10.16 55.07
N ILE A 310 -33.09 -11.44 55.36
CA ILE A 310 -34.13 -12.43 55.57
C ILE A 310 -34.79 -12.12 56.92
N TYR A 311 -36.08 -11.77 56.91
CA TYR A 311 -37.04 -12.03 57.98
C TYR A 311 -38.42 -12.27 57.38
#